data_AF-A0A2A5NPE3-F1
#
_entry.id   AF-A0A2A5NPE3-F1
#
_cell.length_a   1.000
_cell.length_b   1.000
_cell.length_c   1.000
_cell.angle_alpha   90.00
_cell.angle_beta   90.00
_cell.angle_gamma   90.00
#
_symmetry.space_group_name_H-M   'P 1'
#
loop_
_entity.id
_entity.type
_entity.pdbx_description
1 polymer ?
#
loop_
_entity_poly.entity_id
_entity_poly.type
_entity_poly.pdbx_seq_one_letter_code
_entity_poly.pdbx_strand_id
1 'polypeptide(L)'
;MIGPKVAQPTASEELRAYALVLERDEERCQRCWRGAVVHRDHRQNRSQGGLTLASNLHLLCPECHEWKTDNGPDAWHDGWGVPGWARPAEYPARRWLRTQVGTLRQAWVLLDDDGGWREISADEARRRMEGGGG
;
A
#
# COMPACT_ATOMS: atom_id res chain seq x y z
N MET A 1 9.28 -20.43 -19.66
CA MET A 1 9.42 -21.14 -18.37
C MET A 1 8.52 -20.44 -17.38
N ILE A 2 7.55 -21.16 -16.79
CA ILE A 2 6.74 -20.61 -15.68
C ILE A 2 7.65 -20.66 -14.46
N GLY A 3 8.02 -19.50 -13.92
CA GLY A 3 8.83 -19.41 -12.71
C GLY A 3 8.15 -20.08 -11.51
N PRO A 4 8.89 -20.35 -10.42
CA PRO A 4 8.31 -20.91 -9.21
C PRO A 4 7.16 -20.03 -8.71
N LYS A 5 6.02 -20.65 -8.42
CA LYS A 5 4.84 -19.99 -7.86
C LYS A 5 5.25 -19.39 -6.50
N VAL A 6 5.13 -18.08 -6.35
CA VAL A 6 5.36 -17.41 -5.06
C VAL A 6 4.46 -18.07 -4.01
N ALA A 7 5.07 -18.48 -2.90
CA ALA A 7 4.33 -19.14 -1.82
C ALA A 7 3.23 -18.21 -1.30
N GLN A 8 2.02 -18.76 -1.15
CA GLN A 8 0.91 -18.01 -0.57
C GLN A 8 1.12 -17.91 0.95
N PRO A 9 0.79 -16.77 1.57
CA PRO A 9 0.79 -16.67 3.03
C PRO A 9 -0.23 -17.66 3.61
N THR A 10 0.14 -18.24 4.75
CA THR A 10 -0.77 -19.01 5.60
C THR A 10 -1.85 -18.11 6.19
N ALA A 11 -2.96 -18.69 6.66
CA ALA A 11 -4.02 -17.92 7.31
C ALA A 11 -3.53 -17.11 8.53
N SER A 12 -2.55 -17.63 9.29
CA SER A 12 -1.96 -16.90 10.41
C SER A 12 -1.14 -15.69 9.96
N GLU A 13 -0.44 -15.80 8.84
CA GLU A 13 0.32 -14.70 8.25
C GLU A 13 -0.61 -13.63 7.69
N GLU A 14 -1.71 -14.02 7.04
CA GLU A 14 -2.74 -13.08 6.59
C GLU A 14 -3.37 -12.31 7.77
N LEU A 15 -3.74 -13.02 8.85
CA LEU A 15 -4.28 -12.40 10.06
C LEU A 15 -3.29 -11.40 10.69
N ARG A 16 -2.00 -11.76 10.74
CA ARG A 16 -0.94 -10.87 11.20
C ARG A 16 -0.83 -9.64 10.31
N ALA A 17 -0.83 -9.80 8.99
CA ALA A 17 -0.75 -8.69 8.05
C ALA A 17 -1.92 -7.70 8.22
N TYR A 18 -3.14 -8.20 8.45
CA TYR A 18 -4.29 -7.34 8.73
C TYR A 18 -4.17 -6.58 10.05
N ALA A 19 -3.65 -7.22 11.11
CA ALA A 19 -3.43 -6.56 12.39
C ALA A 19 -2.36 -5.46 12.29
N LEU A 20 -1.24 -5.76 11.63
CA LEU A 20 -0.17 -4.79 11.38
C LEU A 20 -0.67 -3.55 10.63
N VAL A 21 -1.49 -3.74 9.60
CA VAL A 21 -2.01 -2.62 8.79
C VAL A 21 -3.04 -1.80 9.58
N LEU A 22 -3.87 -2.43 10.41
CA LEU A 22 -4.81 -1.71 11.27
C LEU A 22 -4.08 -0.76 12.23
N GLU A 23 -3.09 -1.29 12.94
CA GLU A 23 -2.27 -0.53 13.88
C GLU A 23 -1.48 0.55 13.16
N ARG A 24 -0.75 0.18 12.10
CA ARG A 24 0.04 1.09 11.29
C ARG A 24 -0.83 2.24 10.82
N ASP A 25 -1.98 1.99 10.20
CA ASP A 25 -2.80 3.02 9.56
C ASP A 25 -3.71 3.78 10.52
N GLU A 26 -3.59 3.54 11.83
CA GLU A 26 -4.36 4.18 12.91
C GLU A 26 -5.88 4.06 12.70
N GLU A 27 -6.32 2.98 12.06
CA GLU A 27 -7.72 2.77 11.67
C GLU A 27 -8.30 3.93 10.83
N ARG A 28 -7.44 4.67 10.11
CA ARG A 28 -7.82 5.80 9.23
C ARG A 28 -7.55 5.49 7.77
N CYS A 29 -8.40 6.06 6.91
CA CYS A 29 -8.19 6.04 5.47
C CYS A 29 -6.88 6.75 5.12
N GLN A 30 -5.95 6.05 4.49
CA GLN A 30 -4.64 6.63 4.14
C GLN A 30 -4.72 7.64 3.00
N ARG A 31 -5.78 7.60 2.17
CA ARG A 31 -5.99 8.59 1.12
C ARG A 31 -6.52 9.91 1.66
N CYS A 32 -7.70 9.91 2.27
CA CYS A 32 -8.37 11.15 2.68
C CYS A 32 -8.22 11.50 4.17
N TRP A 33 -7.70 10.60 5.00
CA TRP A 33 -7.66 10.70 6.48
C TRP A 33 -9.04 10.90 7.13
N ARG A 34 -10.11 10.57 6.40
CA ARG A 34 -11.50 10.66 6.87
C ARG A 34 -12.11 9.27 6.90
N GLY A 35 -13.19 9.13 7.67
CA GLY A 35 -13.96 7.91 7.79
C GLY A 35 -13.80 7.24 9.16
N ALA A 36 -14.92 6.77 9.69
CA ALA A 36 -14.98 5.87 10.84
C ALA A 36 -14.93 4.38 10.42
N VAL A 37 -15.18 4.11 9.13
CA VAL A 37 -15.15 2.76 8.55
C VAL A 37 -14.08 2.71 7.47
N VAL A 38 -13.19 1.73 7.59
CA VAL A 38 -12.07 1.50 6.70
C VAL A 38 -11.98 0.03 6.31
N HIS A 39 -11.63 -0.22 5.05
CA HIS A 39 -11.42 -1.54 4.49
C HIS A 39 -9.92 -1.76 4.34
N ARG A 40 -9.47 -3.01 4.57
CA ARG A 40 -8.12 -3.45 4.20
C ARG A 40 -8.12 -3.66 2.69
N ASP A 41 -7.48 -2.76 1.97
CA ASP A 41 -7.41 -2.79 0.53
C ASP A 41 -6.03 -3.27 0.07
N HIS A 42 -6.01 -4.12 -0.96
CA HIS A 42 -4.78 -4.63 -1.56
C HIS A 42 -4.26 -3.65 -2.61
N ARG A 43 -3.08 -3.05 -2.42
CA ARG A 43 -2.48 -2.10 -3.37
C ARG A 43 -2.28 -2.74 -4.76
N GLN A 44 -1.78 -3.96 -4.80
CA GLN A 44 -1.80 -4.85 -5.97
C GLN A 44 -2.95 -5.84 -5.81
N ASN A 45 -3.87 -5.86 -6.78
CA ASN A 45 -5.07 -6.68 -6.69
C ASN A 45 -4.73 -8.18 -6.61
N ARG A 46 -5.54 -8.95 -5.88
CA ARG A 46 -5.38 -10.42 -5.77
C ARG A 46 -5.45 -11.12 -7.12
N SER A 47 -6.32 -10.64 -8.02
CA SER A 47 -6.44 -11.16 -9.40
C SER A 47 -5.17 -10.96 -10.24
N GLN A 48 -4.28 -10.05 -9.82
CA GLN A 48 -2.99 -9.78 -10.44
C GLN A 48 -1.83 -10.49 -9.72
N GLY A 49 -2.13 -11.39 -8.77
CA GLY A 49 -1.13 -12.10 -7.97
C GLY A 49 -0.72 -11.39 -6.68
N GLY A 50 -1.39 -10.31 -6.30
CA GLY A 50 -1.11 -9.59 -5.06
C GLY A 50 -1.42 -10.44 -3.82
N LEU A 51 -0.41 -10.63 -2.97
CA LEU A 51 -0.51 -11.40 -1.73
C LEU A 51 -1.07 -10.55 -0.58
N THR A 52 -1.66 -11.20 0.42
CA THR A 52 -2.07 -10.55 1.68
C THR A 52 -0.87 -10.36 2.60
N LEU A 53 -0.04 -9.36 2.27
CA LEU A 53 1.13 -8.95 3.04
C LEU A 53 0.97 -7.49 3.47
N ALA A 54 1.61 -7.08 4.58
CA ALA A 54 1.46 -5.71 5.10
C ALA A 54 1.96 -4.65 4.11
N SER A 55 2.97 -4.96 3.29
CA SER A 55 3.47 -4.06 2.23
C SER A 55 2.47 -3.86 1.08
N ASN A 56 1.58 -4.84 0.88
CA ASN A 56 0.54 -4.83 -0.14
C ASN A 56 -0.82 -4.36 0.39
N LEU A 57 -0.92 -3.97 1.65
CA LEU A 57 -2.18 -3.57 2.27
C LEU A 57 -2.11 -2.12 2.74
N HIS A 58 -3.26 -1.44 2.72
CA HIS A 58 -3.51 -0.18 3.40
C HIS A 58 -4.99 -0.05 3.75
N LEU A 59 -5.34 0.92 4.57
CA LEU A 59 -6.71 1.23 4.92
C LEU A 59 -7.27 2.32 4.02
N LEU A 60 -8.41 2.05 3.39
CA LEU A 60 -9.19 3.03 2.64
C LEU A 60 -10.64 3.05 3.12
N CYS A 61 -11.27 4.23 3.16
CA CYS A 61 -12.73 4.30 3.29
C CYS A 61 -13.40 3.76 2.00
N PRO A 62 -14.69 3.37 2.03
CA PRO A 62 -15.39 2.83 0.87
C PRO A 62 -15.25 3.68 -0.39
N GLU A 63 -15.43 5.00 -0.28
CA GLU A 63 -15.33 5.95 -1.40
C GLU A 63 -13.92 5.99 -2.03
N CYS A 64 -12.88 5.95 -1.20
CA CYS A 64 -11.50 5.95 -1.69
C CYS A 64 -11.10 4.61 -2.29
N HIS A 65 -11.64 3.51 -1.76
CA HIS A 65 -11.43 2.16 -2.29
C HIS A 65 -12.12 2.01 -3.66
N GLU A 66 -13.36 2.46 -3.79
CA GLU A 66 -14.09 2.49 -5.07
C GLU A 66 -13.34 3.32 -6.12
N TRP A 67 -12.98 4.56 -5.78
CA TRP A 67 -12.18 5.40 -6.68
C TRP A 67 -10.91 4.71 -7.17
N LYS A 68 -10.15 4.07 -6.27
CA LYS A 68 -8.92 3.36 -6.63
C LYS A 68 -9.21 2.19 -7.58
N THR A 69 -10.31 1.47 -7.36
CA THR A 69 -10.73 0.35 -8.21
C THR A 69 -11.05 0.81 -9.63
N ASP A 70 -11.73 1.95 -9.75
CA ASP A 70 -12.17 2.49 -11.04
C ASP A 70 -11.07 3.26 -11.78
N ASN A 71 -10.03 3.73 -11.06
CA ASN A 71 -8.99 4.61 -11.59
C ASN A 71 -7.59 3.99 -11.43
N GLY A 72 -7.42 2.75 -11.88
CA GLY A 72 -6.19 1.96 -11.68
C GLY A 72 -4.87 2.69 -12.03
N PRO A 73 -4.69 3.21 -13.26
CA PRO A 73 -3.48 3.94 -13.64
C PRO A 73 -3.20 5.16 -12.75
N ASP A 74 -4.22 5.98 -12.47
CA ASP A 74 -4.09 7.15 -11.60
C ASP A 74 -3.75 6.73 -10.17
N ALA A 75 -4.36 5.64 -9.68
CA ALA A 75 -4.06 5.08 -8.37
C ALA A 75 -2.60 4.61 -8.27
N TRP A 76 -1.99 4.08 -9.33
CA TRP A 76 -0.57 3.72 -9.32
C TRP A 76 0.32 4.96 -9.20
N HIS A 77 0.04 5.99 -10.02
CA HIS A 77 0.78 7.25 -10.01
C HIS A 77 0.61 8.03 -8.70
N ASP A 78 -0.57 7.94 -8.09
CA ASP A 78 -0.88 8.57 -6.81
C ASP A 78 -0.48 7.71 -5.60
N GLY A 79 0.15 6.54 -5.80
CA GLY A 79 0.66 5.70 -4.70
C GLY A 79 -0.38 4.91 -3.92
N TRP A 80 -1.60 4.78 -4.44
CA TRP A 80 -2.69 4.01 -3.83
C TRP A 80 -2.83 2.60 -4.42
N GLY A 81 -2.17 2.33 -5.55
CA GLY A 81 -2.13 1.03 -6.19
C GLY A 81 -0.72 0.64 -6.63
N VAL A 82 -0.59 -0.61 -7.06
CA VAL A 82 0.66 -1.20 -7.55
C VAL A 82 0.34 -1.98 -8.84
N PRO A 83 1.04 -1.73 -9.95
CA PRO A 83 0.81 -2.46 -11.19
C PRO A 83 1.22 -3.93 -11.06
N GLY A 84 0.64 -4.82 -11.88
CA GLY A 84 0.86 -6.27 -11.78
C GLY A 84 2.31 -6.73 -11.98
N TRP A 85 3.16 -5.93 -12.62
CA TRP A 85 4.58 -6.21 -12.82
C TRP A 85 5.47 -5.75 -11.64
N ALA A 86 4.96 -4.90 -10.75
CA ALA A 86 5.72 -4.35 -9.64
C ALA A 86 5.57 -5.19 -8.38
N ARG A 87 6.53 -5.04 -7.46
CA ARG A 87 6.46 -5.61 -6.12
C ARG A 87 5.93 -4.59 -5.12
N PRO A 88 4.89 -4.90 -4.33
CA PRO A 88 4.31 -3.93 -3.39
C PRO A 88 5.31 -3.32 -2.39
N ALA A 89 6.28 -4.09 -1.91
CA ALA A 89 7.32 -3.62 -0.98
C ALA A 89 8.34 -2.66 -1.63
N GLU A 90 8.48 -2.70 -2.94
CA GLU A 90 9.45 -1.89 -3.70
C GLU A 90 8.79 -0.70 -4.40
N TYR A 91 7.47 -0.76 -4.60
CA TYR A 91 6.69 0.27 -5.27
C TYR A 91 6.21 1.34 -4.29
N PRO A 92 6.40 2.64 -4.58
CA PRO A 92 6.03 3.73 -3.68
C PRO A 92 4.55 3.73 -3.29
N ALA A 93 4.28 4.05 -2.02
CA ALA A 93 2.96 4.30 -1.49
C ALA A 93 2.82 5.74 -0.98
N ARG A 94 1.60 6.25 -0.92
CA ARG A 94 1.29 7.46 -0.16
C ARG A 94 0.81 7.10 1.24
N ARG A 95 1.17 7.95 2.20
CA ARG A 95 0.81 7.77 3.61
C ARG A 95 0.75 9.10 4.35
N TRP A 96 -0.13 9.20 5.35
CA TRP A 96 -0.10 10.31 6.29
C TRP A 96 0.91 10.06 7.41
N LEU A 97 1.83 11.00 7.61
CA LEU A 97 2.83 10.97 8.68
C LEU A 97 2.56 12.09 9.68
N ARG A 98 2.72 11.77 10.97
CA ARG A 98 2.71 12.76 12.05
C ARG A 98 4.03 13.53 12.05
N THR A 99 3.95 14.85 12.10
CA THR A 99 5.10 15.72 12.28
C THR A 99 5.46 15.81 13.76
N GLN A 100 6.65 16.34 14.07
CA GLN A 100 7.10 16.56 15.45
C GLN A 100 6.17 17.48 16.26
N VAL A 101 5.40 18.33 15.59
CA VAL A 101 4.44 19.26 16.20
C VAL A 101 3.00 18.74 16.18
N GLY A 102 2.81 17.45 15.88
CA GLY A 102 1.49 16.78 15.93
C GLY A 102 0.58 17.04 14.74
N THR A 103 1.04 17.75 13.70
CA THR A 103 0.30 17.91 12.44
C THR A 103 0.46 16.69 11.54
N LEU A 104 -0.37 16.59 10.50
CA LEU A 104 -0.31 15.53 9.51
C LEU A 104 0.18 16.07 8.17
N ARG A 105 1.02 15.29 7.49
CA ARG A 105 1.42 15.55 6.10
C ARG A 105 1.38 14.27 5.29
N GLN A 106 1.08 14.36 4.01
CA GLN A 106 1.29 13.24 3.12
C GLN A 106 2.76 13.12 2.74
N ALA A 107 3.26 11.89 2.72
CA ALA A 107 4.60 11.55 2.32
C ALA A 107 4.59 10.36 1.35
N TRP A 108 5.68 10.22 0.60
CA TRP A 108 5.98 9.01 -0.14
C TRP A 108 6.73 8.05 0.76
N VAL A 109 6.34 6.78 0.75
CA VAL A 109 6.97 5.74 1.57
C VAL A 109 7.17 4.45 0.78
N LEU A 110 8.07 3.60 1.25
CA LEU A 110 8.03 2.17 0.99
C LEU A 110 7.45 1.47 2.22
N LEU A 111 6.61 0.48 1.99
CA LEU A 111 6.02 -0.35 3.05
C LEU A 111 6.76 -1.69 3.08
N ASP A 112 6.92 -2.28 4.25
CA ASP A 112 7.46 -3.63 4.41
C ASP A 112 6.40 -4.61 4.96
N ASP A 113 6.75 -5.90 4.98
CA ASP A 113 5.85 -6.96 5.42
C ASP A 113 5.73 -7.08 6.94
N ASP A 114 6.59 -6.40 7.69
CA ASP A 114 6.54 -6.29 9.14
C ASP A 114 5.65 -5.11 9.59
N GLY A 115 4.99 -4.42 8.67
CA GLY A 115 4.11 -3.29 8.95
C GLY A 115 4.87 -1.96 9.14
N GLY A 116 6.18 -1.97 8.93
CA GLY A 116 7.00 -0.79 8.90
C GLY A 116 6.83 0.02 7.62
N TRP A 117 7.42 1.20 7.64
CA TRP A 117 7.51 2.07 6.49
C TRP A 117 8.80 2.88 6.54
N ARG A 118 9.30 3.24 5.36
CA ARG A 118 10.44 4.14 5.20
C ARG A 118 10.06 5.27 4.28
N GLU A 119 10.17 6.50 4.76
CA GLU A 119 9.97 7.68 3.93
C GLU A 119 11.01 7.75 2.81
N ILE A 120 10.54 8.16 1.62
CA ILE A 120 11.36 8.40 0.44
C ILE A 120 11.02 9.77 -0.15
N SER A 121 11.95 10.35 -0.91
CA SER A 121 11.70 11.61 -1.60
C SER A 121 10.73 11.42 -2.77
N ALA A 122 10.09 12.51 -3.21
CA ALA A 122 9.24 12.50 -4.40
C ALA A 122 10.02 12.10 -5.67
N ASP A 123 11.29 12.50 -5.79
CA ASP A 123 12.15 12.10 -6.91
C ASP A 123 12.47 10.60 -6.89
N GLU A 124 12.69 10.01 -5.71
CA GLU A 124 12.87 8.57 -5.58
C GLU A 124 11.59 7.80 -5.91
N ALA A 125 10.43 8.30 -5.45
CA ALA A 125 9.15 7.71 -5.80
C ALA A 125 8.93 7.72 -7.32
N ARG A 126 9.16 8.88 -7.98
CA ARG A 126 9.05 9.01 -9.43
C ARG A 126 9.94 8.01 -10.17
N ARG A 127 11.23 7.91 -9.81
CA ARG A 127 12.16 6.96 -10.45
C ARG A 127 11.69 5.51 -10.33
N ARG A 128 11.19 5.10 -9.15
CA ARG A 128 10.68 3.74 -8.93
C ARG A 128 9.42 3.44 -9.72
N MET A 129 8.55 4.43 -9.90
CA MET A 129 7.35 4.29 -10.72
C MET A 129 7.66 4.21 -12.22
N GLU A 130 8.69 4.92 -12.68
CA GLU A 130 9.11 4.99 -14.09
C GLU A 130 9.93 3.78 -14.56
N GLY A 131 10.70 3.14 -13.68
CA GLY A 131 11.69 2.11 -14.05
C GLY A 131 11.63 0.86 -13.20
N GLY A 132 10.48 0.18 -13.20
CA GLY A 132 10.16 -0.99 -12.37
C GLY A 132 11.34 -1.89 -11.99
N GLY A 133 11.48 -2.09 -10.67
CA GLY A 133 12.32 -3.07 -9.96
C GLY A 133 13.41 -3.75 -10.79
N GLY A 134 14.67 -3.35 -10.57
CA GLY A 134 15.84 -4.08 -11.06
C GLY A 134 15.92 -5.52 -10.55
#